data_AF-V6LMC7-F1
#
_entry.id   AF-V6LMC7-F1
#
_cell.length_a   1.000
_cell.length_b   1.000
_cell.length_c   1.000
_cell.angle_alpha   90.00
_cell.angle_beta   90.00
_cell.angle_gamma   90.00
#
_symmetry.space_group_name_H-M   'P 1'
#
loop_
_entity.id
_entity.type
_entity.pdbx_description
1 polymer ?
#
loop_
_entity_poly.entity_id
_entity_poly.type
_entity_poly.pdbx_seq_one_letter_code
_entity_poly.pdbx_strand_id
1 'polypeptide(L)'
;MNNCTIPNCKECMEMPDSVECMVCEDGYLILGTQCTSECPDSHFQKEGVCTLCNVQLSGCSRCDITGQICNTCIEGFVIIEQKCVCNLQNCKLCDFYIENQCKQCNQYYYLDELKTCVHCSNLPNCLDCQSSHVSTHCTQCQPKYTLDQTEQCVPCSTIINCKQCSIQSEALTCSGCESGFQLNNNECEKMPDNCSAVTESNICTKCNDGFALNTANACGACDAIIDFASPACACGVAENCGNCGKDLDACGACLGSFEMKDGKCVQGACAVANCETCRDRPDSCMACAGGFQLTILDSCQESCAGVGENGQFCRAGAARAAEWVACPADATGVAQMLTDCICGSAENCGNCSADGQCGACLPGYQQRNGSCTECADGFLRQPSNGLCVKKTEEASNKLSTGEVAGIVIGVLVVVGVISGVVVFQMKKKHSTVLTSEKVAHQND
;
A
#
# COMPACT_ATOMS: atom_id res chain seq x y z
N MET A 1 22.55 4.38 91.27
CA MET A 1 23.05 3.27 90.43
C MET A 1 21.83 2.47 90.03
N ASN A 2 21.35 2.67 88.79
CA ASN A 2 20.25 1.89 88.26
C ASN A 2 20.75 0.45 88.16
N ASN A 3 20.15 -0.46 88.91
CA ASN A 3 20.57 -1.85 88.93
C ASN A 3 19.97 -2.52 87.69
N CYS A 4 20.69 -2.44 86.57
CA CYS A 4 20.25 -3.01 85.30
C CYS A 4 20.00 -4.51 85.48
N THR A 5 18.82 -4.98 85.10
CA THR A 5 18.46 -6.41 85.16
C THR A 5 18.94 -7.18 83.94
N ILE A 6 19.39 -6.47 82.90
CA ILE A 6 19.94 -7.05 81.66
C ILE A 6 21.36 -7.58 81.96
N PRO A 7 21.63 -8.87 81.68
CA PRO A 7 22.97 -9.45 81.90
C PRO A 7 24.06 -8.68 81.15
N ASN A 8 25.19 -8.46 81.82
CA ASN A 8 26.38 -7.76 81.28
C ASN A 8 26.10 -6.32 80.81
N CYS A 9 25.06 -5.68 81.34
CA CYS A 9 24.72 -4.29 81.05
C CYS A 9 25.20 -3.36 82.16
N LYS A 10 26.01 -2.36 81.80
CA LYS A 10 26.57 -1.37 82.72
C LYS A 10 25.62 -0.18 82.91
N GLU A 11 25.02 0.29 81.83
CA GLU A 11 24.06 1.40 81.84
C GLU A 11 22.83 1.04 80.99
N CYS A 12 21.64 1.24 81.56
CA CYS A 12 20.37 0.92 80.93
C CYS A 12 19.39 2.09 81.05
N MET A 13 18.47 2.15 80.09
CA MET A 13 17.35 3.07 80.07
C MET A 13 16.05 2.31 80.37
N GLU A 14 15.27 2.82 81.32
CA GLU A 14 13.91 2.34 81.56
C GLU A 14 12.95 3.06 80.62
N MET A 15 12.24 2.27 79.81
CA MET A 15 11.11 2.68 78.99
C MET A 15 9.82 2.21 79.67
N PRO A 16 8.64 2.76 79.31
CA PRO A 16 7.37 2.40 79.96
C PRO A 16 7.06 0.90 79.99
N ASP A 17 7.50 0.16 78.97
CA ASP A 17 7.21 -1.28 78.79
C ASP A 17 8.47 -2.16 78.63
N SER A 18 9.68 -1.59 78.67
CA SER A 18 10.94 -2.33 78.45
C SER A 18 12.12 -1.68 79.18
N VAL A 19 13.18 -2.46 79.38
CA VAL A 19 14.49 -1.93 79.78
C VAL A 19 15.44 -2.21 78.63
N GLU A 20 16.18 -1.20 78.20
CA GLU A 20 17.13 -1.30 77.09
C GLU A 20 18.54 -1.02 77.59
N CYS A 21 19.51 -1.84 77.17
CA CYS A 21 20.90 -1.57 77.51
C CYS A 21 21.48 -0.49 76.60
N MET A 22 22.05 0.55 77.20
CA MET A 22 22.71 1.66 76.50
C MET A 22 24.22 1.46 76.43
N VAL A 23 24.82 0.81 77.43
CA VAL A 23 26.27 0.54 77.51
C VAL A 23 26.49 -0.84 78.13
N CYS A 24 27.18 -1.72 77.40
CA CYS A 24 27.57 -3.04 77.91
C CYS A 24 28.84 -2.99 78.77
N GLU A 25 29.06 -4.02 79.57
CA GLU A 25 30.33 -4.23 80.28
C GLU A 25 31.50 -4.47 79.30
N ASP A 26 32.73 -4.23 79.77
CA ASP A 26 33.93 -4.39 78.95
C ASP A 26 34.03 -5.82 78.40
N GLY A 27 34.20 -5.95 77.08
CA GLY A 27 34.21 -7.23 76.37
C GLY A 27 32.85 -7.67 75.81
N TYR A 28 31.78 -6.90 76.03
CA TYR A 28 30.46 -7.15 75.46
C TYR A 28 30.03 -6.06 74.47
N LEU A 29 29.16 -6.44 73.53
CA LEU A 29 28.67 -5.65 72.41
C LEU A 29 27.15 -5.53 72.45
N ILE A 30 26.60 -4.40 72.01
CA ILE A 30 25.15 -4.18 71.95
C ILE A 30 24.57 -4.90 70.73
N LEU A 31 23.58 -5.78 70.92
CA LEU A 31 22.76 -6.41 69.88
C LEU A 31 21.28 -6.13 70.16
N GLY A 32 20.69 -5.21 69.40
CA GLY A 32 19.34 -4.70 69.68
C GLY A 32 19.32 -3.99 71.04
N THR A 33 18.69 -4.61 72.04
CA THR A 33 18.58 -4.08 73.41
C THR A 33 19.39 -4.87 74.45
N GLN A 34 20.15 -5.89 74.02
CA GLN A 34 20.90 -6.82 74.88
C GLN A 34 22.41 -6.74 74.63
N CYS A 35 23.19 -7.37 75.53
CA CYS A 35 24.64 -7.48 75.43
C CYS A 35 25.07 -8.90 75.05
N THR A 36 25.97 -9.02 74.07
CA THR A 36 26.54 -10.30 73.59
C THR A 36 28.07 -10.22 73.56
N SER A 37 28.77 -11.35 73.75
CA SER A 37 30.24 -11.38 73.67
C SER A 37 30.75 -11.31 72.22
N GLU A 38 29.94 -11.78 71.27
CA GLU A 38 30.26 -11.76 69.83
C GLU A 38 29.00 -11.47 69.01
N CYS A 39 29.18 -10.81 67.86
CA CYS A 39 28.07 -10.55 66.95
C CYS A 39 27.70 -11.83 66.19
N PRO A 40 26.40 -12.10 65.95
CA PRO A 40 25.99 -13.20 65.09
C PRO A 40 26.44 -12.94 63.64
N ASP A 41 26.58 -13.99 62.83
CA ASP A 41 27.06 -13.92 61.44
C ASP A 41 26.31 -12.93 60.52
N SER A 42 25.08 -12.58 60.87
CA SER A 42 24.27 -11.57 60.16
C SER A 42 24.62 -10.13 60.50
N HIS A 43 25.60 -9.92 61.38
CA HIS A 43 26.04 -8.63 61.88
C HIS A 43 27.56 -8.52 61.88
N PHE A 44 28.06 -7.29 61.82
CA PHE A 44 29.46 -6.95 62.03
C PHE A 44 29.57 -5.95 63.19
N GLN A 45 30.74 -5.90 63.83
CA GLN A 45 30.98 -4.98 64.93
C GLN A 45 31.32 -3.58 64.40
N LYS A 46 30.56 -2.57 64.83
CA LYS A 46 30.85 -1.15 64.57
C LYS A 46 30.64 -0.36 65.85
N GLU A 47 31.71 0.28 66.34
CA GLU A 47 31.66 1.16 67.53
C GLU A 47 31.05 0.51 68.78
N GLY A 48 31.34 -0.78 69.02
CA GLY A 48 30.80 -1.53 70.17
C GLY A 48 29.37 -2.06 69.98
N VAL A 49 28.79 -1.90 68.79
CA VAL A 49 27.43 -2.34 68.45
C VAL A 49 27.48 -3.36 67.31
N CYS A 50 26.68 -4.41 67.42
CA CYS A 50 26.44 -5.35 66.33
C CYS A 50 25.48 -4.71 65.33
N THR A 51 25.99 -4.39 64.15
CA THR A 51 25.24 -3.77 63.04
C THR A 51 24.92 -4.82 61.99
N LEU A 52 23.67 -4.88 61.52
CA LEU A 52 23.24 -5.79 60.45
C LEU A 52 24.07 -5.61 59.18
N CYS A 53 24.51 -6.72 58.59
CA CYS A 53 25.26 -6.73 57.33
C CYS A 53 24.50 -6.02 56.20
N ASN A 54 23.19 -6.26 56.12
CA ASN A 54 22.31 -5.72 55.09
C ASN A 54 22.18 -4.18 55.10
N VAL A 55 22.54 -3.52 56.21
CA VAL A 55 22.51 -2.05 56.29
C VAL A 55 23.64 -1.42 55.47
N GLN A 56 24.81 -2.06 55.42
CA GLN A 56 25.96 -1.57 54.64
C GLN A 56 26.02 -2.23 53.25
N LEU A 57 25.63 -3.49 53.17
CA LEU A 57 25.67 -4.29 51.95
C LEU A 57 24.26 -4.78 51.62
N SER A 58 23.52 -4.02 50.82
CA SER A 58 22.16 -4.37 50.43
C SER A 58 22.08 -5.79 49.85
N GLY A 59 21.20 -6.61 50.41
CA GLY A 59 20.98 -8.01 50.04
C GLY A 59 21.93 -9.00 50.74
N CYS A 60 22.79 -8.54 51.65
CA CYS A 60 23.75 -9.39 52.34
C CYS A 60 23.17 -10.01 53.62
N SER A 61 23.15 -11.34 53.69
CA SER A 61 22.71 -12.10 54.87
C SER A 61 23.85 -12.38 55.84
N ARG A 62 25.10 -12.52 55.35
CA ARG A 62 26.31 -12.71 56.17
C ARG A 62 27.50 -11.95 55.58
N CYS A 63 28.22 -11.21 56.40
CA CYS A 63 29.35 -10.37 55.98
C CYS A 63 30.62 -10.69 56.78
N ASP A 64 31.74 -10.12 56.37
CA ASP A 64 32.98 -10.17 57.12
C ASP A 64 32.95 -9.27 58.36
N ILE A 65 34.00 -9.33 59.18
CA ILE A 65 34.11 -8.56 60.42
C ILE A 65 34.09 -7.03 60.20
N THR A 66 34.42 -6.56 58.99
CA THR A 66 34.41 -5.13 58.67
C THR A 66 33.06 -4.65 58.12
N GLY A 67 32.15 -5.57 57.75
CA GLY A 67 30.89 -5.26 57.08
C GLY A 67 31.05 -4.77 55.65
N GLN A 68 32.21 -4.98 55.02
CA GLN A 68 32.51 -4.49 53.66
C GLN A 68 32.47 -5.60 52.60
N ILE A 69 32.59 -6.85 53.02
CA ILE A 69 32.60 -8.03 52.17
C ILE A 69 31.37 -8.87 52.49
N CYS A 70 30.56 -9.17 51.49
CA CYS A 70 29.44 -10.10 51.65
C CYS A 70 29.88 -11.55 51.38
N ASN A 71 29.66 -12.42 52.36
CA ASN A 71 29.96 -13.85 52.27
C ASN A 71 28.74 -14.68 51.84
N THR A 72 27.52 -14.21 52.12
CA THR A 72 26.28 -14.89 51.74
C THR A 72 25.20 -13.84 51.50
N CYS A 73 24.44 -13.98 50.40
CA CYS A 73 23.31 -13.12 50.09
C CYS A 73 21.99 -13.71 50.60
N ILE A 74 20.97 -12.86 50.74
CA ILE A 74 19.58 -13.29 50.90
C ILE A 74 19.07 -13.92 49.58
N GLU A 75 18.00 -14.71 49.63
CA GLU A 75 17.40 -15.29 48.43
C GLU A 75 16.97 -14.22 47.41
N GLY A 76 17.20 -14.50 46.13
CA GLY A 76 16.98 -13.56 45.03
C GLY A 76 18.21 -12.72 44.66
N PHE A 77 19.31 -12.84 45.39
CA PHE A 77 20.59 -12.18 45.10
C PHE A 77 21.72 -13.20 44.87
N VAL A 78 22.74 -12.80 44.11
CA VAL A 78 23.96 -13.58 43.86
C VAL A 78 25.20 -12.75 44.19
N ILE A 79 26.27 -13.41 44.65
CA ILE A 79 27.54 -12.73 44.94
C ILE A 79 28.28 -12.46 43.64
N ILE A 80 28.57 -11.18 43.38
CA ILE A 80 29.46 -10.71 42.31
C ILE A 80 30.43 -9.71 42.94
N GLU A 81 31.74 -9.93 42.77
CA GLU A 81 32.78 -9.06 43.33
C GLU A 81 32.58 -8.78 44.84
N GLN A 82 32.26 -9.82 45.61
CA GLN A 82 32.06 -9.77 47.06
C GLN A 82 30.85 -8.90 47.51
N LYS A 83 29.95 -8.56 46.60
CA LYS A 83 28.71 -7.83 46.87
C LYS A 83 27.51 -8.61 46.35
N CYS A 84 26.35 -8.40 46.96
CA CYS A 84 25.11 -8.98 46.49
C CYS A 84 24.53 -8.16 45.34
N VAL A 85 24.27 -8.82 44.23
CA VAL A 85 23.62 -8.25 43.05
C VAL A 85 22.31 -8.99 42.81
N CYS A 86 21.27 -8.24 42.44
CA CYS A 86 19.95 -8.77 42.13
C CYS A 86 20.03 -9.87 41.05
N ASN A 87 19.41 -11.02 41.31
CA ASN A 87 19.38 -12.19 40.42
C ASN A 87 17.95 -12.63 40.07
N LEU A 88 16.96 -11.76 40.30
CA LEU A 88 15.58 -12.03 39.94
C LEU A 88 15.33 -11.76 38.46
N GLN A 89 14.59 -12.67 37.82
CA GLN A 89 14.30 -12.59 36.39
C GLN A 89 13.52 -11.30 36.08
N ASN A 90 13.99 -10.57 35.06
CA ASN A 90 13.38 -9.32 34.59
C ASN A 90 13.23 -8.22 35.65
N CYS A 91 13.95 -8.34 36.77
CA CYS A 91 13.99 -7.35 37.84
C CYS A 91 15.19 -6.43 37.63
N LYS A 92 14.93 -5.12 37.56
CA LYS A 92 15.96 -4.08 37.50
C LYS A 92 16.54 -3.80 38.88
N LEU A 93 15.71 -3.82 39.91
CA LEU A 93 16.08 -3.52 41.30
C LEU A 93 15.35 -4.47 42.25
N CYS A 94 16.07 -5.35 42.92
CA CYS A 94 15.51 -6.24 43.95
C CYS A 94 15.17 -5.48 45.24
N ASP A 95 14.21 -5.99 46.01
CA ASP A 95 14.04 -5.60 47.41
C ASP A 95 15.14 -6.26 48.24
N PHE A 96 15.93 -5.46 48.94
CA PHE A 96 17.02 -5.97 49.77
C PHE A 96 16.60 -6.27 51.21
N TYR A 97 15.37 -5.93 51.63
CA TYR A 97 14.84 -6.28 52.94
C TYR A 97 14.00 -7.55 52.94
N ILE A 98 13.45 -7.93 51.77
CA ILE A 98 12.54 -9.06 51.63
C ILE A 98 13.05 -9.97 50.51
N GLU A 99 13.28 -11.23 50.87
CA GLU A 99 13.73 -12.28 49.97
C GLU A 99 12.80 -12.48 48.78
N ASN A 100 13.38 -12.75 47.61
CA ASN A 100 12.67 -13.04 46.35
C ASN A 100 11.69 -11.95 45.86
N GLN A 101 11.80 -10.71 46.34
CA GLN A 101 10.96 -9.60 45.89
C GLN A 101 11.73 -8.59 45.03
N CYS A 102 11.01 -7.96 44.09
CA CYS A 102 11.49 -6.90 43.23
C CYS A 102 10.88 -5.55 43.61
N LYS A 103 11.67 -4.48 43.53
CA LYS A 103 11.22 -3.08 43.68
C LYS A 103 10.94 -2.42 42.34
N GLN A 104 11.68 -2.77 41.29
CA GLN A 104 11.52 -2.19 39.96
C GLN A 104 11.82 -3.22 38.88
N CYS A 105 10.89 -3.40 37.95
CA CYS A 105 11.06 -4.30 36.82
C CYS A 105 11.79 -3.64 35.64
N ASN A 106 12.31 -4.46 34.73
CA ASN A 106 12.79 -4.02 33.43
C ASN A 106 11.63 -3.50 32.56
N GLN A 107 11.94 -2.78 31.47
CA GLN A 107 10.94 -2.34 30.50
C GLN A 107 10.15 -3.53 29.96
N TYR A 108 8.85 -3.34 29.67
CA TYR A 108 7.90 -4.38 29.27
C TYR A 108 7.53 -5.38 30.38
N TYR A 109 7.90 -5.10 31.63
CA TYR A 109 7.48 -5.87 32.80
C TYR A 109 6.91 -4.96 33.88
N TYR A 110 5.89 -5.45 34.57
CA TYR A 110 5.25 -4.79 35.70
C TYR A 110 5.36 -5.63 36.97
N LEU A 111 5.20 -4.96 38.10
CA LEU A 111 5.27 -5.58 39.41
C LEU A 111 3.90 -6.14 39.80
N ASP A 112 3.80 -7.46 40.03
CA ASP A 112 2.57 -8.09 40.48
C ASP A 112 2.34 -7.95 41.99
N GLU A 113 1.26 -8.55 42.50
CA GLU A 113 0.91 -8.52 43.93
C GLU A 113 1.98 -9.18 44.81
N LEU A 114 2.70 -10.17 44.27
CA LEU A 114 3.79 -10.89 44.94
C LEU A 114 5.15 -10.18 44.81
N LYS A 115 5.18 -8.98 44.21
CA LYS A 115 6.40 -8.21 43.95
C LYS A 115 7.37 -8.92 43.01
N THR A 116 6.85 -9.68 42.05
CA THR A 116 7.62 -10.31 40.96
C THR A 116 7.36 -9.59 39.64
N CYS A 117 8.29 -9.74 38.68
CA CYS A 117 8.21 -9.04 37.40
C CYS A 117 7.52 -9.88 36.34
N VAL A 118 6.35 -9.42 35.92
CA VAL A 118 5.47 -10.10 34.97
C VAL A 118 5.40 -9.30 33.68
N HIS A 119 5.43 -9.98 32.54
CA HIS A 119 5.47 -9.30 31.24
C HIS A 119 4.14 -8.56 30.96
N CYS A 120 4.22 -7.36 30.37
CA CYS A 120 3.06 -6.50 30.08
C CYS A 120 1.99 -7.18 29.20
N SER A 121 2.37 -8.17 28.39
CA SER A 121 1.41 -8.95 27.58
C SER A 121 0.40 -9.75 28.39
N ASN A 122 0.59 -9.90 29.71
CA ASN A 122 -0.41 -10.49 30.59
C ASN A 122 -1.58 -9.53 30.87
N LEU A 123 -1.41 -8.24 30.59
CA LEU A 123 -2.52 -7.30 30.48
C LEU A 123 -3.16 -7.45 29.09
N PRO A 124 -4.49 -7.50 28.98
CA PRO A 124 -5.17 -7.72 27.70
C PRO A 124 -4.74 -6.74 26.61
N ASN A 125 -4.18 -7.27 25.52
CA ASN A 125 -3.74 -6.53 24.33
C ASN A 125 -2.73 -5.40 24.59
N CYS A 126 -1.97 -5.50 25.68
CA CYS A 126 -0.97 -4.51 26.05
C CYS A 126 0.42 -4.87 25.53
N LEU A 127 1.13 -3.87 25.01
CA LEU A 127 2.52 -3.97 24.57
C LEU A 127 3.49 -3.45 25.64
N ASP A 128 3.20 -2.28 26.20
CA ASP A 128 4.01 -1.65 27.24
C ASP A 128 3.12 -1.12 28.37
N CYS A 129 3.61 -1.17 29.59
CA CYS A 129 2.82 -0.94 30.79
C CYS A 129 3.64 -0.27 31.88
N GLN A 130 2.94 0.39 32.80
CA GLN A 130 3.55 1.08 33.93
C GLN A 130 2.91 0.63 35.23
N SER A 131 3.76 0.27 36.20
CA SER A 131 3.33 0.02 37.57
C SER A 131 3.41 1.27 38.42
N SER A 132 2.36 1.51 39.20
CA SER A 132 2.37 2.39 40.36
C SER A 132 2.27 1.56 41.65
N HIS A 133 2.31 2.21 42.81
CA HIS A 133 2.07 1.53 44.09
C HIS A 133 0.63 1.01 44.26
N VAL A 134 -0.31 1.45 43.41
CA VAL A 134 -1.75 1.21 43.57
C VAL A 134 -2.34 0.37 42.44
N SER A 135 -1.85 0.55 41.21
CA SER A 135 -2.33 -0.16 40.03
C SER A 135 -1.24 -0.29 38.97
N THR A 136 -1.41 -1.29 38.09
CA THR A 136 -0.68 -1.40 36.84
C THR A 136 -1.62 -1.07 35.69
N HIS A 137 -1.21 -0.20 34.79
CA HIS A 137 -1.97 0.19 33.62
C HIS A 137 -1.15 0.06 32.35
N CYS A 138 -1.85 -0.06 31.21
CA CYS A 138 -1.19 -0.13 29.92
C CYS A 138 -0.83 1.28 29.44
N THR A 139 0.34 1.45 28.86
CA THR A 139 0.82 2.73 28.28
C THR A 139 0.96 2.66 26.77
N GLN A 140 1.10 1.46 26.21
CA GLN A 140 1.05 1.22 24.77
C GLN A 140 0.33 -0.08 24.46
N CYS A 141 -0.67 -0.01 23.59
CA CYS A 141 -1.41 -1.19 23.15
C CYS A 141 -0.71 -1.91 21.99
N GLN A 142 -1.06 -3.18 21.81
CA GLN A 142 -0.68 -3.94 20.64
C GLN A 142 -1.30 -3.32 19.36
N PRO A 143 -0.74 -3.60 18.16
CA PRO A 143 -1.32 -3.12 16.91
C PRO A 143 -2.81 -3.49 16.78
N LYS A 144 -3.61 -2.56 16.23
CA LYS A 144 -5.09 -2.63 16.13
C LYS A 144 -5.89 -2.36 17.43
N TYR A 145 -5.22 -1.92 18.49
CA TYR A 145 -5.85 -1.48 19.74
C TYR A 145 -5.42 -0.05 20.10
N THR A 146 -6.26 0.66 20.85
CA THR A 146 -5.94 1.98 21.42
C THR A 146 -6.26 2.00 22.90
N LEU A 147 -5.57 2.86 23.66
CA LEU A 147 -5.92 3.12 25.05
C LEU A 147 -7.24 3.89 25.14
N ASP A 148 -8.12 3.44 26.04
CA ASP A 148 -9.29 4.18 26.46
C ASP A 148 -9.00 5.12 27.65
N GLN A 149 -10.02 5.81 28.15
CA GLN A 149 -9.89 6.71 29.30
C GLN A 149 -9.57 6.00 30.62
N THR A 150 -9.73 4.67 30.66
CA THR A 150 -9.42 3.83 31.82
C THR A 150 -8.06 3.14 31.70
N GLU A 151 -7.24 3.56 30.72
CA GLU A 151 -5.91 3.01 30.44
C GLU A 151 -5.96 1.52 30.04
N GLN A 152 -7.09 1.09 29.46
CA GLN A 152 -7.30 -0.26 28.91
C GLN A 152 -7.24 -0.24 27.39
N CYS A 153 -6.75 -1.33 26.80
CA CYS A 153 -6.63 -1.47 25.36
C CYS A 153 -7.93 -1.98 24.72
N VAL A 154 -8.63 -1.09 24.01
CA VAL A 154 -9.86 -1.39 23.28
C VAL A 154 -9.58 -1.62 21.79
N PRO A 155 -10.26 -2.58 21.13
CA PRO A 155 -10.00 -2.91 19.75
C PRO A 155 -10.56 -1.86 18.77
N CYS A 156 -9.76 -1.50 17.76
CA CYS A 156 -10.21 -0.63 16.68
C CYS A 156 -11.34 -1.23 15.84
N SER A 157 -11.44 -2.58 15.82
CA SER A 157 -12.50 -3.30 15.10
C SER A 157 -13.92 -3.05 15.62
N THR A 158 -14.06 -2.29 16.73
CA THR A 158 -15.35 -1.74 17.16
C THR A 158 -15.96 -0.84 16.08
N ILE A 159 -15.10 -0.15 15.31
CA ILE A 159 -15.46 0.48 14.04
C ILE A 159 -15.18 -0.54 12.94
N ILE A 160 -16.21 -0.96 12.22
CA ILE A 160 -16.12 -2.02 11.21
C ILE A 160 -15.09 -1.63 10.14
N ASN A 161 -14.17 -2.55 9.81
CA ASN A 161 -13.06 -2.35 8.87
C ASN A 161 -12.06 -1.24 9.26
N CYS A 162 -12.04 -0.80 10.52
CA CYS A 162 -11.02 0.13 11.01
C CYS A 162 -9.75 -0.61 11.45
N LYS A 163 -8.61 -0.19 10.90
CA LYS A 163 -7.28 -0.74 11.21
C LYS A 163 -6.56 0.05 12.29
N GLN A 164 -6.74 1.37 12.31
CA GLN A 164 -6.10 2.31 13.22
C GLN A 164 -7.14 3.25 13.81
N CYS A 165 -7.10 3.44 15.12
CA CYS A 165 -8.06 4.24 15.85
C CYS A 165 -7.38 4.99 17.00
N SER A 166 -8.08 5.97 17.54
CA SER A 166 -7.68 6.80 18.67
C SER A 166 -8.92 7.23 19.46
N ILE A 167 -8.76 7.67 20.71
CA ILE A 167 -9.86 8.31 21.45
C ILE A 167 -9.79 9.81 21.23
N GLN A 168 -10.87 10.41 20.73
CA GLN A 168 -11.02 11.86 20.59
C GLN A 168 -12.33 12.29 21.25
N SER A 169 -12.26 13.26 22.16
CA SER A 169 -13.44 13.74 22.90
C SER A 169 -14.26 12.59 23.50
N GLU A 170 -13.59 11.64 24.16
CA GLU A 170 -14.19 10.49 24.84
C GLU A 170 -14.84 9.44 23.91
N ALA A 171 -14.72 9.60 22.58
CA ALA A 171 -15.25 8.67 21.60
C ALA A 171 -14.12 7.98 20.82
N LEU A 172 -14.37 6.73 20.40
CA LEU A 172 -13.47 6.01 19.51
C LEU A 172 -13.56 6.58 18.09
N THR A 173 -12.43 7.03 17.57
CA THR A 173 -12.29 7.61 16.23
C THR A 173 -11.31 6.81 15.40
N CYS A 174 -11.75 6.33 14.23
CA CYS A 174 -10.91 5.68 13.23
C CYS A 174 -10.05 6.71 12.51
N SER A 175 -8.76 6.43 12.41
CA SER A 175 -7.76 7.22 11.67
C SER A 175 -7.22 6.49 10.44
N GLY A 176 -7.50 5.21 10.28
CA GLY A 176 -7.10 4.43 9.12
C GLY A 176 -7.90 3.15 8.96
N CYS A 177 -8.34 2.89 7.73
CA CYS A 177 -9.14 1.72 7.40
C CYS A 177 -8.28 0.52 6.96
N GLU A 178 -8.87 -0.66 6.99
CA GLU A 178 -8.29 -1.87 6.39
C GLU A 178 -8.19 -1.70 4.87
N SER A 179 -7.31 -2.47 4.22
CA SER A 179 -7.08 -2.39 2.77
C SER A 179 -8.38 -2.60 1.98
N GLY A 180 -8.62 -1.73 0.98
CA GLY A 180 -9.85 -1.73 0.18
C GLY A 180 -11.00 -0.89 0.76
N PHE A 181 -10.76 -0.15 1.83
CA PHE A 181 -11.73 0.75 2.44
C PHE A 181 -11.19 2.18 2.55
N GLN A 182 -12.07 3.17 2.44
CA GLN A 182 -11.79 4.58 2.63
C GLN A 182 -12.46 5.10 3.89
N LEU A 183 -11.74 5.94 4.64
CA LEU A 183 -12.29 6.65 5.79
C LEU A 183 -13.22 7.78 5.32
N ASN A 184 -14.48 7.72 5.70
CA ASN A 184 -15.47 8.77 5.52
C ASN A 184 -16.20 9.00 6.85
N ASN A 185 -16.08 10.18 7.44
CA ASN A 185 -16.77 10.57 8.69
C ASN A 185 -16.75 9.52 9.80
N ASN A 186 -15.55 9.01 10.15
CA ASN A 186 -15.32 7.98 11.17
C ASN A 186 -15.75 6.55 10.79
N GLU A 187 -16.25 6.33 9.58
CA GLU A 187 -16.63 5.02 9.06
C GLU A 187 -15.69 4.60 7.92
N CYS A 188 -15.49 3.29 7.78
CA CYS A 188 -14.69 2.73 6.71
C CYS A 188 -15.60 2.17 5.61
N GLU A 189 -15.77 2.94 4.54
CA GLU A 189 -16.60 2.58 3.40
C GLU A 189 -15.81 1.73 2.41
N LYS A 190 -16.45 0.73 1.81
CA LYS A 190 -15.81 -0.10 0.78
C LYS A 190 -15.49 0.76 -0.44
N MET A 191 -14.25 0.69 -0.92
CA MET A 191 -13.86 1.33 -2.17
C MET A 191 -14.50 0.61 -3.38
N PRO A 192 -14.62 1.28 -4.54
CA PRO A 192 -15.02 0.63 -5.79
C PRO A 192 -14.12 -0.57 -6.09
N ASP A 193 -14.70 -1.60 -6.70
CA ASP A 193 -13.98 -2.83 -6.99
C ASP A 193 -12.75 -2.56 -7.88
N ASN A 194 -11.63 -3.19 -7.52
CA ASN A 194 -10.33 -3.05 -8.18
C ASN A 194 -9.74 -1.63 -8.17
N CYS A 195 -10.20 -0.76 -7.27
CA CYS A 195 -9.63 0.57 -7.08
C CYS A 195 -8.53 0.57 -6.02
N SER A 196 -7.42 1.27 -6.29
CA SER A 196 -6.31 1.47 -5.36
C SER A 196 -6.32 2.85 -4.68
N ALA A 197 -6.98 3.85 -5.29
CA ALA A 197 -7.09 5.19 -4.73
C ALA A 197 -8.38 5.89 -5.17
N VAL A 198 -9.03 6.57 -4.24
CA VAL A 198 -10.32 7.25 -4.42
C VAL A 198 -10.26 8.71 -3.97
N THR A 199 -11.15 9.54 -4.49
CA THR A 199 -11.41 10.90 -3.97
C THR A 199 -12.17 10.86 -2.63
N GLU A 200 -12.32 11.98 -1.94
CA GLU A 200 -13.15 12.08 -0.71
C GLU A 200 -14.61 11.65 -0.91
N SER A 201 -15.13 11.72 -2.14
CA SER A 201 -16.47 11.25 -2.49
C SER A 201 -16.50 9.81 -3.00
N ASN A 202 -15.48 9.01 -2.68
CA ASN A 202 -15.36 7.59 -3.04
C ASN A 202 -15.33 7.32 -4.56
N ILE A 203 -14.80 8.26 -5.36
CA ILE A 203 -14.65 8.12 -6.83
C ILE A 203 -13.26 7.59 -7.14
N CYS A 204 -13.14 6.51 -7.92
CA CYS A 204 -11.85 5.93 -8.24
C CYS A 204 -10.99 6.85 -9.12
N THR A 205 -9.71 7.00 -8.75
CA THR A 205 -8.71 7.80 -9.48
C THR A 205 -7.52 6.96 -9.92
N LYS A 206 -7.30 5.80 -9.29
CA LYS A 206 -6.26 4.85 -9.65
C LYS A 206 -6.74 3.43 -9.41
N CYS A 207 -6.53 2.55 -10.38
CA CYS A 207 -6.88 1.14 -10.29
C CYS A 207 -5.74 0.31 -9.70
N ASN A 208 -6.10 -0.85 -9.14
CA ASN A 208 -5.15 -1.90 -8.78
C ASN A 208 -4.45 -2.45 -10.03
N ASP A 209 -3.31 -3.11 -9.84
CA ASP A 209 -2.55 -3.69 -10.95
C ASP A 209 -3.40 -4.70 -11.76
N GLY A 210 -3.26 -4.66 -13.08
CA GLY A 210 -4.08 -5.42 -14.04
C GLY A 210 -5.39 -4.76 -14.46
N PHE A 211 -5.69 -3.55 -13.97
CA PHE A 211 -6.90 -2.80 -14.30
C PHE A 211 -6.61 -1.40 -14.82
N ALA A 212 -7.54 -0.87 -15.62
CA ALA A 212 -7.48 0.48 -16.19
C ALA A 212 -8.78 1.27 -15.86
N LEU A 213 -8.61 2.55 -15.58
CA LEU A 213 -9.69 3.46 -15.18
C LEU A 213 -10.48 3.92 -16.41
N ASN A 214 -11.73 3.50 -16.58
CA ASN A 214 -12.55 3.93 -17.71
C ASN A 214 -13.12 5.36 -17.57
N THR A 215 -13.80 5.85 -18.60
CA THR A 215 -14.44 7.19 -18.61
C THR A 215 -15.57 7.37 -17.60
N ALA A 216 -16.03 6.29 -16.97
CA ALA A 216 -17.01 6.30 -15.89
C ALA A 216 -16.36 6.18 -14.49
N ASN A 217 -15.03 6.32 -14.39
CA ASN A 217 -14.24 6.19 -13.16
C ASN A 217 -14.36 4.82 -12.50
N ALA A 218 -14.51 3.76 -13.30
CA ALA A 218 -14.53 2.37 -12.85
C ALA A 218 -13.34 1.59 -13.42
N CYS A 219 -12.86 0.60 -12.66
CA CYS A 219 -11.69 -0.20 -13.01
C CYS A 219 -12.11 -1.46 -13.78
N GLY A 220 -11.85 -1.48 -15.08
CA GLY A 220 -12.03 -2.64 -15.94
C GLY A 220 -10.73 -3.44 -16.08
N ALA A 221 -10.83 -4.76 -16.24
CA ALA A 221 -9.65 -5.59 -16.53
C ALA A 221 -9.02 -5.13 -17.84
N CYS A 222 -7.69 -5.05 -17.88
CA CYS A 222 -6.98 -4.69 -19.10
C CYS A 222 -7.03 -5.87 -20.07
N ASP A 223 -7.71 -5.70 -21.20
CA ASP A 223 -7.62 -6.61 -22.34
C ASP A 223 -7.35 -5.73 -23.56
N ALA A 224 -6.07 -5.65 -23.93
CA ALA A 224 -5.46 -4.83 -24.98
C ALA A 224 -6.44 -3.93 -25.78
N ILE A 225 -6.76 -2.73 -25.26
CA ILE A 225 -7.35 -1.69 -26.10
C ILE A 225 -6.18 -0.90 -26.71
N ILE A 226 -5.87 -1.22 -27.97
CA ILE A 226 -4.80 -0.60 -28.76
C ILE A 226 -5.29 0.75 -29.32
N ASP A 227 -5.84 1.61 -28.47
CA ASP A 227 -6.17 2.99 -28.80
C ASP A 227 -5.46 3.91 -27.80
N PHE A 228 -4.79 4.95 -28.28
CA PHE A 228 -4.12 5.96 -27.45
C PHE A 228 -5.10 6.69 -26.52
N ALA A 229 -6.40 6.69 -26.83
CA ALA A 229 -7.46 7.15 -25.93
C ALA A 229 -7.73 6.21 -24.74
N SER A 230 -7.11 5.02 -24.73
CA SER A 230 -7.27 4.06 -23.65
C SER A 230 -6.39 4.44 -22.46
N PRO A 231 -6.92 4.33 -21.23
CA PRO A 231 -6.12 4.55 -20.04
C PRO A 231 -5.01 3.49 -19.98
N ALA A 232 -3.79 3.92 -19.64
CA ALA A 232 -2.68 2.98 -19.44
C ALA A 232 -3.03 1.97 -18.34
N CYS A 233 -2.71 0.69 -18.59
CA CYS A 233 -2.88 -0.35 -17.60
C CYS A 233 -1.90 -0.14 -16.44
N ALA A 234 -2.37 -0.26 -15.19
CA ALA A 234 -1.49 -0.26 -14.03
C ALA A 234 -0.75 -1.61 -13.95
N CYS A 235 0.57 -1.62 -14.11
CA CYS A 235 1.39 -2.82 -14.04
C CYS A 235 2.64 -2.60 -13.16
N GLY A 236 2.43 -2.41 -11.86
CA GLY A 236 3.50 -2.13 -10.91
C GLY A 236 4.16 -0.78 -11.19
N VAL A 237 5.46 -0.79 -11.52
CA VAL A 237 6.23 0.42 -11.91
C VAL A 237 6.36 0.60 -13.42
N ALA A 238 5.80 -0.32 -14.22
CA ALA A 238 5.87 -0.24 -15.68
C ALA A 238 4.83 0.76 -16.20
N GLU A 239 5.29 1.67 -17.07
CA GLU A 239 4.46 2.71 -17.68
C GLU A 239 4.13 2.36 -19.14
N ASN A 240 3.08 2.98 -19.68
CA ASN A 240 2.66 2.84 -21.07
C ASN A 240 2.26 1.40 -21.45
N CYS A 241 1.80 0.60 -20.49
CA CYS A 241 1.32 -0.75 -20.72
C CYS A 241 -0.10 -0.73 -21.30
N GLY A 242 -0.32 -1.45 -22.40
CA GLY A 242 -1.67 -1.77 -22.90
C GLY A 242 -2.30 -2.95 -22.17
N ASN A 243 -1.48 -3.87 -21.67
CA ASN A 243 -1.86 -4.91 -20.71
C ASN A 243 -0.65 -5.30 -19.84
N CYS A 244 -0.89 -6.01 -18.73
CA CYS A 244 0.19 -6.51 -17.88
C CYS A 244 0.64 -7.92 -18.28
N GLY A 245 1.91 -8.20 -18.02
CA GLY A 245 2.45 -9.55 -18.03
C GLY A 245 1.85 -10.38 -16.91
N LYS A 246 2.14 -11.69 -16.90
CA LYS A 246 1.57 -12.64 -15.93
C LYS A 246 1.86 -12.27 -14.47
N ASP A 247 3.00 -11.66 -14.21
CA ASP A 247 3.45 -11.29 -12.86
C ASP A 247 3.00 -9.88 -12.45
N LEU A 248 2.21 -9.18 -13.28
CA LEU A 248 1.68 -7.82 -13.07
C LEU A 248 2.72 -6.69 -12.93
N ASP A 249 4.00 -6.99 -12.73
CA ASP A 249 5.10 -6.02 -12.55
C ASP A 249 5.80 -5.58 -13.85
N ALA A 250 5.31 -6.04 -15.00
CA ALA A 250 5.83 -5.71 -16.31
C ALA A 250 4.68 -5.59 -17.32
N CYS A 251 4.91 -4.85 -18.41
CA CYS A 251 3.93 -4.82 -19.50
C CYS A 251 3.93 -6.17 -20.24
N GLY A 252 2.74 -6.68 -20.58
CA GLY A 252 2.59 -7.82 -21.49
C GLY A 252 2.59 -7.38 -22.95
N ALA A 253 2.05 -6.19 -23.19
CA ALA A 253 1.99 -5.48 -24.45
C ALA A 253 2.02 -3.97 -24.15
N CYS A 254 2.65 -3.23 -25.04
CA CYS A 254 2.74 -1.79 -24.94
C CYS A 254 1.53 -1.11 -25.57
N LEU A 255 1.18 0.07 -25.07
CA LEU A 255 0.36 1.01 -25.84
C LEU A 255 1.11 1.36 -27.13
N GLY A 256 0.39 1.47 -28.25
CA GLY A 256 0.85 1.94 -29.57
C GLY A 256 2.35 2.21 -29.77
N SER A 257 2.76 3.48 -29.89
CA SER A 257 4.11 4.01 -30.16
C SER A 257 5.25 3.48 -29.27
N PHE A 258 4.95 2.65 -28.27
CA PHE A 258 5.93 2.12 -27.36
C PHE A 258 6.36 0.71 -27.76
N GLU A 259 7.66 0.51 -27.80
CA GLU A 259 8.29 -0.78 -28.04
C GLU A 259 8.62 -1.45 -26.70
N MET A 260 8.41 -2.77 -26.67
CA MET A 260 8.80 -3.58 -25.53
C MET A 260 10.33 -3.73 -25.49
N LYS A 261 10.96 -3.24 -24.42
CA LYS A 261 12.37 -3.52 -24.09
C LYS A 261 12.47 -3.93 -22.63
N ASP A 262 12.90 -5.17 -22.39
CA ASP A 262 13.09 -5.73 -21.05
C ASP A 262 11.88 -5.59 -20.11
N GLY A 263 10.66 -5.82 -20.63
CA GLY A 263 9.41 -5.74 -19.85
C GLY A 263 8.90 -4.31 -19.63
N LYS A 264 9.56 -3.30 -20.18
CA LYS A 264 9.16 -1.89 -20.16
C LYS A 264 8.78 -1.41 -21.55
N CYS A 265 7.78 -0.53 -21.60
CA CYS A 265 7.36 0.11 -22.83
C CYS A 265 8.05 1.46 -22.99
N VAL A 266 9.00 1.52 -23.90
CA VAL A 266 9.78 2.72 -24.22
C VAL A 266 9.36 3.26 -25.57
N GLN A 267 9.44 4.58 -25.78
CA GLN A 267 9.07 5.17 -27.07
C GLN A 267 9.94 4.58 -28.20
N GLY A 268 9.30 4.02 -29.22
CA GLY A 268 9.95 3.46 -30.40
C GLY A 268 10.43 4.54 -31.37
N ALA A 269 11.29 4.14 -32.32
CA ALA A 269 11.71 5.05 -33.40
C ALA A 269 10.60 5.13 -34.46
N CYS A 270 10.26 6.35 -34.89
CA CYS A 270 9.26 6.56 -35.92
C CYS A 270 9.82 6.17 -37.30
N ALA A 271 9.03 5.43 -38.08
CA ALA A 271 9.34 5.09 -39.46
C ALA A 271 9.14 6.29 -40.41
N VAL A 272 8.31 7.27 -40.02
CA VAL A 272 8.15 8.53 -40.75
C VAL A 272 9.41 9.38 -40.58
N ALA A 273 10.07 9.70 -41.70
CA ALA A 273 11.27 10.53 -41.70
C ALA A 273 10.98 11.93 -41.11
N ASN A 274 11.88 12.41 -40.26
CA ASN A 274 11.76 13.68 -39.54
C ASN A 274 10.53 13.78 -38.63
N CYS A 275 9.96 12.64 -38.22
CA CYS A 275 8.95 12.59 -37.19
C CYS A 275 9.61 12.46 -35.81
N GLU A 276 9.28 13.37 -34.90
CA GLU A 276 9.78 13.34 -33.51
C GLU A 276 8.91 12.46 -32.62
N THR A 277 7.58 12.52 -32.82
CA THR A 277 6.64 11.67 -32.10
C THR A 277 5.64 11.05 -33.07
N CYS A 278 5.72 9.73 -33.22
CA CYS A 278 4.75 8.88 -33.91
C CYS A 278 3.66 8.47 -32.94
N ARG A 279 2.50 8.10 -33.49
CA ARG A 279 1.31 7.79 -32.69
C ARG A 279 1.14 6.29 -32.45
N ASP A 280 0.00 5.71 -32.76
CA ASP A 280 -0.33 4.30 -32.54
C ASP A 280 0.48 3.33 -33.41
N ARG A 281 1.12 3.85 -34.47
CA ARG A 281 2.01 3.09 -35.35
C ARG A 281 3.27 3.87 -35.73
N PRO A 282 4.40 3.19 -35.95
CA PRO A 282 5.65 3.86 -36.33
C PRO A 282 5.55 4.58 -37.68
N ASP A 283 4.63 4.19 -38.56
CA ASP A 283 4.37 4.81 -39.86
C ASP A 283 3.37 5.97 -39.82
N SER A 284 2.91 6.40 -38.64
CA SER A 284 1.98 7.54 -38.49
C SER A 284 2.56 8.61 -37.56
N CYS A 285 2.68 9.84 -38.07
CA CYS A 285 3.33 10.93 -37.36
C CYS A 285 2.32 11.86 -36.66
N MET A 286 2.56 12.14 -35.38
CA MET A 286 1.78 13.12 -34.62
C MET A 286 2.47 14.48 -34.61
N ALA A 287 3.80 14.50 -34.42
CA ALA A 287 4.58 15.72 -34.37
C ALA A 287 5.89 15.53 -35.13
N CYS A 288 6.14 16.43 -36.07
CA CYS A 288 7.39 16.48 -36.80
C CYS A 288 8.50 17.10 -35.93
N ALA A 289 9.74 16.70 -36.19
CA ALA A 289 10.91 17.27 -35.56
C ALA A 289 11.03 18.77 -35.87
N GLY A 290 11.75 19.49 -35.01
CA GLY A 290 12.00 20.92 -35.19
C GLY A 290 12.49 21.26 -36.61
N GLY A 291 11.83 22.23 -37.24
CA GLY A 291 12.10 22.63 -38.63
C GLY A 291 11.26 21.89 -39.69
N PHE A 292 10.33 21.03 -39.28
CA PHE A 292 9.40 20.32 -40.17
C PHE A 292 7.94 20.54 -39.73
N GLN A 293 7.02 20.44 -40.69
CA GLN A 293 5.57 20.55 -40.49
C GLN A 293 4.86 19.31 -41.04
N LEU A 294 3.75 18.94 -40.39
CA LEU A 294 2.95 17.79 -40.78
C LEU A 294 2.14 18.12 -42.05
N THR A 295 2.05 17.14 -42.94
CA THR A 295 1.25 17.22 -44.18
C THR A 295 -0.01 16.37 -44.07
N ILE A 296 -0.98 16.60 -44.96
CA ILE A 296 -2.20 15.77 -45.07
C ILE A 296 -1.95 14.31 -45.47
N LEU A 297 -0.72 13.96 -45.84
CA LEU A 297 -0.31 12.60 -46.17
C LEU A 297 0.48 11.92 -45.04
N ASP A 298 0.37 12.42 -43.81
CA ASP A 298 1.03 11.83 -42.63
C ASP A 298 2.57 11.85 -42.73
N SER A 299 3.11 12.82 -43.47
CA SER A 299 4.55 13.01 -43.72
C SER A 299 5.04 14.36 -43.22
N CYS A 300 6.32 14.46 -42.90
CA CYS A 300 6.95 15.70 -42.41
C CYS A 300 7.72 16.41 -43.53
N GLN A 301 7.18 17.54 -43.98
CA GLN A 301 7.83 18.45 -44.93
C GLN A 301 8.67 19.48 -44.16
N GLU A 302 9.77 19.97 -44.75
CA GLU A 302 10.50 21.11 -44.20
C GLU A 302 9.57 22.34 -44.02
N SER A 303 9.72 23.04 -42.90
CA SER A 303 8.98 24.26 -42.62
C SER A 303 9.56 25.43 -43.40
N CYS A 304 8.70 26.31 -43.90
CA CYS A 304 9.13 27.54 -44.55
C CYS A 304 9.81 28.47 -43.54
N ALA A 305 10.86 29.17 -43.97
CA ALA A 305 11.51 30.17 -43.14
C ALA A 305 10.58 31.39 -42.93
N GLY A 306 10.55 31.91 -41.69
CA GLY A 306 9.73 33.06 -41.32
C GLY A 306 8.25 32.72 -41.12
N VAL A 307 7.41 33.76 -41.04
CA VAL A 307 5.96 33.64 -40.85
C VAL A 307 5.28 33.90 -42.19
N GLY A 308 4.43 32.97 -42.64
CA GLY A 308 3.65 33.12 -43.85
C GLY A 308 2.51 34.13 -43.67
N GLU A 309 2.09 34.73 -44.77
CA GLU A 309 0.99 35.69 -44.80
C GLU A 309 -0.33 35.02 -45.21
N ASN A 310 -1.45 35.69 -44.93
CA ASN A 310 -2.77 35.23 -45.34
C ASN A 310 -2.83 35.05 -46.87
N GLY A 311 -3.33 33.91 -47.34
CA GLY A 311 -3.33 33.52 -48.76
C GLY A 311 -2.02 32.92 -49.25
N GLN A 312 -1.13 32.50 -48.34
CA GLN A 312 0.06 31.72 -48.66
C GLN A 312 0.00 30.32 -48.05
N PHE A 313 0.66 29.36 -48.70
CA PHE A 313 0.92 28.04 -48.14
C PHE A 313 2.39 27.69 -48.32
N CYS A 314 2.88 26.74 -47.52
CA CYS A 314 4.26 26.32 -47.57
C CYS A 314 4.43 25.07 -48.45
N ARG A 315 5.29 25.13 -49.46
CA ARG A 315 5.58 23.96 -50.31
C ARG A 315 7.05 23.60 -50.32
N ALA A 316 7.35 22.34 -50.59
CA ALA A 316 8.70 21.91 -50.94
C ALA A 316 9.15 22.58 -52.26
N GLY A 317 10.21 23.39 -52.20
CA GLY A 317 10.78 24.07 -53.36
C GLY A 317 11.76 23.19 -54.17
N ALA A 318 12.01 23.57 -55.41
CA ALA A 318 12.85 22.82 -56.36
C ALA A 318 14.33 22.68 -55.92
N ALA A 319 14.80 23.54 -55.01
CA ALA A 319 16.17 23.55 -54.49
C ALA A 319 16.31 22.86 -53.11
N ARG A 320 15.33 22.04 -52.70
CA ARG A 320 15.25 21.41 -51.35
C ARG A 320 15.18 22.41 -50.19
N ALA A 321 14.63 23.59 -50.44
CA ALA A 321 14.25 24.54 -49.41
C ALA A 321 12.75 24.78 -49.53
N ALA A 322 12.03 24.74 -48.42
CA ALA A 322 10.62 25.10 -48.38
C ALA A 322 10.40 26.60 -48.66
N GLU A 323 9.37 26.93 -49.44
CA GLU A 323 9.08 28.31 -49.85
C GLU A 323 7.59 28.67 -49.68
N TRP A 324 7.33 29.91 -49.28
CA TRP A 324 5.99 30.48 -49.21
C TRP A 324 5.49 30.83 -50.61
N VAL A 325 4.31 30.32 -50.96
CA VAL A 325 3.71 30.52 -52.28
C VAL A 325 2.25 30.89 -52.15
N ALA A 326 1.77 31.75 -53.05
CA ALA A 326 0.36 32.13 -53.10
C ALA A 326 -0.53 30.90 -53.29
N CYS A 327 -1.64 30.86 -52.55
CA CYS A 327 -2.59 29.75 -52.63
C CYS A 327 -3.24 29.66 -54.01
N PRO A 328 -3.45 28.45 -54.55
CA PRO A 328 -4.03 28.29 -55.88
C PRO A 328 -5.48 28.76 -55.94
N ALA A 329 -5.82 29.49 -57.01
CA ALA A 329 -7.19 29.94 -57.26
C ALA A 329 -8.09 28.85 -57.86
N ASP A 330 -7.50 27.79 -58.43
CA ASP A 330 -8.22 26.71 -59.09
C ASP A 330 -8.11 25.37 -58.35
N ALA A 331 -9.05 24.48 -58.65
CA ALA A 331 -9.13 23.15 -58.04
C ALA A 331 -7.95 22.24 -58.40
N THR A 332 -7.28 22.48 -59.53
CA THR A 332 -6.15 21.66 -59.98
C THR A 332 -4.92 21.91 -59.12
N GLY A 333 -4.66 23.17 -58.79
CA GLY A 333 -3.60 23.56 -57.86
C GLY A 333 -3.91 23.11 -56.43
N VAL A 334 -5.15 23.30 -55.97
CA VAL A 334 -5.58 22.82 -54.63
C VAL A 334 -5.39 21.31 -54.48
N ALA A 335 -5.67 20.54 -55.53
CA ALA A 335 -5.52 19.07 -55.51
C ALA A 335 -4.07 18.57 -55.31
N GLN A 336 -3.07 19.45 -55.48
CA GLN A 336 -1.66 19.11 -55.32
C GLN A 336 -1.07 19.58 -53.97
N MET A 337 -1.86 20.28 -53.16
CA MET A 337 -1.40 20.82 -51.89
C MET A 337 -1.29 19.75 -50.81
N LEU A 338 -0.25 19.87 -49.98
CA LEU A 338 0.03 18.96 -48.87
C LEU A 338 -0.05 19.64 -47.50
N THR A 339 0.04 20.96 -47.46
CA THR A 339 -0.12 21.81 -46.28
C THR A 339 -1.20 22.83 -46.54
N ASP A 340 -1.74 23.42 -45.49
CA ASP A 340 -2.82 24.38 -45.57
C ASP A 340 -2.39 25.75 -46.09
N CYS A 341 -3.33 26.37 -46.80
CA CYS A 341 -3.35 27.79 -47.07
C CYS A 341 -3.69 28.53 -45.78
N ILE A 342 -2.89 29.54 -45.43
CA ILE A 342 -3.17 30.41 -44.29
C ILE A 342 -4.40 31.25 -44.62
N CYS A 343 -5.54 30.93 -44.01
CA CYS A 343 -6.79 31.69 -44.10
C CYS A 343 -7.26 32.04 -42.68
N GLY A 344 -6.67 33.08 -42.10
CA GLY A 344 -6.87 33.43 -40.69
C GLY A 344 -6.40 32.30 -39.77
N SER A 345 -7.33 31.75 -38.97
CA SER A 345 -7.07 30.61 -38.06
C SER A 345 -7.74 29.32 -38.54
N ALA A 346 -8.25 29.27 -39.76
CA ALA A 346 -8.91 28.10 -40.30
C ALA A 346 -7.87 27.07 -40.77
N GLU A 347 -8.07 25.80 -40.38
CA GLU A 347 -7.17 24.70 -40.73
C GLU A 347 -7.64 23.96 -41.99
N ASN A 348 -6.72 23.27 -42.65
CA ASN A 348 -6.97 22.41 -43.82
C ASN A 348 -7.57 23.14 -45.03
N CYS A 349 -7.36 24.46 -45.14
CA CYS A 349 -7.78 25.22 -46.31
C CYS A 349 -6.86 24.94 -47.51
N GLY A 350 -7.43 24.77 -48.71
CA GLY A 350 -6.70 24.78 -49.98
C GLY A 350 -6.55 26.19 -50.56
N ASN A 351 -7.52 27.07 -50.33
CA ASN A 351 -7.45 28.50 -50.65
C ASN A 351 -8.39 29.30 -49.77
N CYS A 352 -8.33 30.63 -49.86
CA CYS A 352 -9.16 31.52 -49.04
C CYS A 352 -10.32 32.14 -49.82
N SER A 353 -11.43 32.36 -49.13
CA SER A 353 -12.53 33.22 -49.57
C SER A 353 -12.16 34.71 -49.43
N ALA A 354 -12.97 35.60 -50.01
CA ALA A 354 -12.79 37.04 -49.89
C ALA A 354 -12.83 37.54 -48.43
N ASP A 355 -13.54 36.81 -47.55
CA ASP A 355 -13.69 37.13 -46.13
C ASP A 355 -12.60 36.48 -45.24
N GLY A 356 -11.59 35.85 -45.85
CA GLY A 356 -10.47 35.23 -45.15
C GLY A 356 -10.78 33.87 -44.51
N GLN A 357 -11.90 33.24 -44.85
CA GLN A 357 -12.24 31.86 -44.46
C GLN A 357 -11.71 30.86 -45.51
N CYS A 358 -11.81 29.54 -45.29
CA CYS A 358 -11.46 28.58 -46.34
C CYS A 358 -12.44 28.73 -47.52
N GLY A 359 -11.92 28.98 -48.73
CA GLY A 359 -12.69 29.00 -49.98
C GLY A 359 -12.86 27.60 -50.61
N ALA A 360 -11.84 26.76 -50.45
CA ALA A 360 -11.82 25.34 -50.79
C ALA A 360 -10.95 24.62 -49.75
N CYS A 361 -11.15 23.31 -49.59
CA CYS A 361 -10.38 22.51 -48.63
C CYS A 361 -9.26 21.72 -49.31
N LEU A 362 -8.27 21.33 -48.52
CA LEU A 362 -7.26 20.37 -48.93
C LEU A 362 -7.88 19.01 -49.34
N PRO A 363 -7.17 18.22 -50.18
CA PRO A 363 -7.59 16.87 -50.51
C PRO A 363 -7.99 16.04 -49.27
N GLY A 364 -9.17 15.43 -49.34
CA GLY A 364 -9.72 14.61 -48.27
C GLY A 364 -10.67 15.33 -47.31
N TYR A 365 -10.75 16.66 -47.37
CA TYR A 365 -11.62 17.48 -46.52
C TYR A 365 -12.76 18.11 -47.32
N GLN A 366 -13.89 18.37 -46.66
CA GLN A 366 -15.05 19.05 -47.27
C GLN A 366 -15.30 20.40 -46.64
N GLN A 367 -15.68 21.37 -47.48
CA GLN A 367 -15.96 22.73 -47.04
C GLN A 367 -17.38 22.82 -46.49
N ARG A 368 -17.51 23.35 -45.26
CA ARG A 368 -18.80 23.75 -44.69
C ARG A 368 -18.67 25.12 -44.04
N ASN A 369 -19.43 26.10 -44.55
CA ASN A 369 -19.49 27.46 -44.01
C ASN A 369 -18.10 28.10 -43.77
N GLY A 370 -17.18 27.94 -44.73
CA GLY A 370 -15.82 28.49 -44.63
C GLY A 370 -14.84 27.70 -43.74
N SER A 371 -15.22 26.50 -43.28
CA SER A 371 -14.39 25.60 -42.47
C SER A 371 -14.14 24.26 -43.17
N CYS A 372 -12.97 23.65 -42.90
CA CYS A 372 -12.48 22.41 -43.49
C CYS A 372 -12.11 21.37 -42.41
N THR A 373 -12.97 21.16 -41.42
CA THR A 373 -12.70 20.23 -40.31
C THR A 373 -13.29 18.83 -40.51
N GLU A 374 -14.15 18.66 -41.51
CA GLU A 374 -14.83 17.40 -41.80
C GLU A 374 -14.21 16.70 -43.02
N CYS A 375 -14.23 15.37 -43.01
CA CYS A 375 -13.75 14.58 -44.15
C CYS A 375 -14.76 14.58 -45.29
N ALA A 376 -14.25 14.66 -46.51
CA ALA A 376 -15.02 14.53 -47.73
C ALA A 376 -15.53 13.09 -47.95
N ASP A 377 -16.53 12.97 -48.81
CA ASP A 377 -17.06 11.68 -49.23
C ASP A 377 -15.94 10.77 -49.78
N GLY A 378 -15.92 9.52 -49.31
CA GLY A 378 -14.87 8.56 -49.66
C GLY A 378 -13.60 8.67 -48.82
N PHE A 379 -13.55 9.57 -47.85
CA PHE A 379 -12.48 9.68 -46.85
C PHE A 379 -13.01 9.34 -45.46
N LEU A 380 -12.12 8.88 -44.58
CA LEU A 380 -12.41 8.63 -43.17
C LEU A 380 -11.39 9.40 -42.33
N ARG A 381 -11.88 9.95 -41.22
CA ARG A 381 -11.00 10.58 -40.24
C ARG A 381 -10.19 9.48 -39.58
N GLN A 382 -8.87 9.50 -39.79
CA GLN A 382 -7.97 8.54 -39.18
C GLN A 382 -7.97 8.83 -37.67
N PRO A 383 -8.32 7.84 -36.82
CA PRO A 383 -8.31 8.03 -35.37
C PRO A 383 -6.93 8.38 -34.82
N SER A 384 -5.87 8.00 -35.54
CA SER A 384 -4.49 8.32 -35.20
C SER A 384 -4.24 9.83 -35.23
N ASN A 385 -4.00 10.41 -36.40
CA ASN A 385 -3.55 11.81 -36.54
C ASN A 385 -4.69 12.80 -36.82
N GLY A 386 -5.94 12.33 -36.92
CA GLY A 386 -7.08 13.18 -37.25
C GLY A 386 -7.15 13.62 -38.71
N LEU A 387 -6.24 13.12 -39.57
CA LEU A 387 -6.24 13.39 -41.00
C LEU A 387 -7.37 12.65 -41.71
N CYS A 388 -7.84 13.21 -42.82
CA CYS A 388 -8.83 12.57 -43.66
C CYS A 388 -8.14 11.73 -44.74
N VAL A 389 -8.10 10.41 -44.53
CA VAL A 389 -7.46 9.46 -45.46
C VAL A 389 -8.50 8.79 -46.35
N LYS A 390 -8.12 8.51 -47.60
CA LYS A 390 -9.01 7.85 -48.56
C LYS A 390 -9.38 6.47 -48.02
N LYS A 391 -10.66 6.10 -48.11
CA LYS A 391 -11.09 4.72 -47.87
C LYS A 391 -10.29 3.81 -48.79
N THR A 392 -9.37 3.02 -48.25
CA THR A 392 -8.81 1.90 -48.99
C THR A 392 -9.97 0.97 -49.27
N GLU A 393 -10.25 0.68 -50.55
CA GLU A 393 -10.98 -0.55 -50.83
C GLU A 393 -10.06 -1.65 -50.32
N GLU A 394 -10.34 -2.15 -49.13
CA GLU A 394 -9.85 -3.46 -48.74
C GLU A 394 -10.10 -4.35 -49.94
N ALA A 395 -9.04 -5.02 -50.41
CA ALA A 395 -9.18 -6.17 -51.28
C ALA A 395 -10.37 -6.93 -50.73
N SER A 396 -11.48 -6.96 -51.47
CA SER A 396 -12.72 -7.45 -50.94
C SER A 396 -12.41 -8.85 -50.45
N ASN A 397 -12.32 -9.01 -49.13
CA ASN A 397 -12.80 -10.22 -48.52
C ASN A 397 -14.26 -10.20 -48.93
N LYS A 398 -14.51 -10.80 -50.11
CA LYS A 398 -15.81 -11.33 -50.48
C LYS A 398 -16.10 -12.35 -49.40
N LEU A 399 -16.53 -11.89 -48.24
CA LEU A 399 -17.55 -12.59 -47.50
C LEU A 399 -18.79 -12.45 -48.37
N SER A 400 -18.84 -13.37 -49.34
CA SER A 400 -20.03 -13.73 -50.06
C SER A 400 -21.16 -13.77 -49.04
N THR A 401 -22.25 -13.10 -49.37
CA THR A 401 -23.51 -13.07 -48.63
C THR A 401 -24.20 -14.45 -48.66
N GLY A 402 -23.45 -15.49 -48.28
CA GLY A 402 -23.81 -16.90 -48.31
C GLY A 402 -23.19 -17.73 -47.18
N GLU A 403 -22.56 -17.10 -46.17
CA GLU A 403 -21.96 -17.83 -45.03
C GLU A 403 -22.60 -17.55 -43.66
N VAL A 404 -23.56 -16.62 -43.57
CA VAL A 404 -24.35 -16.40 -42.33
C VAL A 404 -25.52 -17.39 -42.21
N ALA A 405 -25.83 -18.16 -43.26
CA ALA A 405 -26.76 -19.29 -43.18
C ALA A 405 -26.09 -20.60 -42.68
N GLY A 406 -24.76 -20.71 -42.70
CA GLY A 406 -24.05 -21.94 -42.31
C GLY A 406 -23.79 -22.08 -40.81
N ILE A 407 -23.53 -20.98 -40.11
CA ILE A 407 -23.15 -21.00 -38.69
C ILE A 407 -24.38 -21.13 -37.77
N VAL A 408 -25.52 -20.56 -38.15
CA VAL A 408 -26.79 -20.74 -37.42
C VAL A 408 -27.27 -22.19 -37.51
N ILE A 409 -27.06 -22.87 -38.65
CA ILE A 409 -27.39 -24.28 -38.81
C ILE A 409 -26.38 -25.18 -38.07
N GLY A 410 -25.08 -24.83 -38.07
CA GLY A 410 -24.05 -25.58 -37.34
C GLY A 410 -24.27 -25.62 -35.83
N VAL A 411 -24.63 -24.48 -35.21
CA VAL A 411 -24.91 -24.41 -33.76
C VAL A 411 -26.20 -25.13 -33.41
N LEU A 412 -27.23 -25.07 -34.25
CA LEU A 412 -28.48 -25.82 -34.03
C LEU A 412 -28.30 -27.35 -34.20
N VAL A 413 -27.44 -27.81 -35.10
CA VAL A 413 -27.12 -29.24 -35.26
C VAL A 413 -26.28 -29.74 -34.08
N VAL A 414 -25.30 -28.98 -33.59
CA VAL A 414 -24.49 -29.40 -32.42
C VAL A 414 -25.32 -29.42 -31.13
N VAL A 415 -26.19 -28.43 -30.90
CA VAL A 415 -27.10 -28.41 -29.73
C VAL A 415 -28.17 -29.51 -29.84
N GLY A 416 -28.67 -29.80 -31.05
CA GLY A 416 -29.61 -30.89 -31.32
C GLY A 416 -29.02 -32.29 -31.14
N VAL A 417 -27.74 -32.49 -31.50
CA VAL A 417 -27.03 -33.76 -31.31
C VAL A 417 -26.71 -33.99 -29.83
N ILE A 418 -26.29 -32.95 -29.10
CA ILE A 418 -26.00 -33.06 -27.65
C ILE A 418 -27.28 -33.35 -26.86
N SER A 419 -28.39 -32.67 -27.16
CA SER A 419 -29.68 -32.93 -26.51
C SER A 419 -30.30 -34.28 -26.90
N GLY A 420 -30.13 -34.73 -28.15
CA GLY A 420 -30.54 -36.06 -28.60
C GLY A 420 -29.76 -37.22 -27.95
N VAL A 421 -28.45 -37.07 -27.73
CA VAL A 421 -27.61 -38.07 -27.06
C VAL A 421 -27.98 -38.21 -25.58
N VAL A 422 -28.30 -37.11 -24.89
CA VAL A 422 -28.76 -37.14 -23.49
C VAL A 422 -30.12 -37.85 -23.36
N VAL A 423 -31.07 -37.59 -24.26
CA VAL A 423 -32.39 -38.26 -24.27
C VAL A 423 -32.26 -39.75 -24.63
N PHE A 424 -31.36 -40.12 -25.55
CA PHE A 424 -31.11 -41.52 -25.91
C PHE A 424 -30.50 -42.33 -24.75
N GLN A 425 -29.55 -41.74 -24.00
CA GLN A 425 -28.96 -42.38 -22.82
C GLN A 425 -29.97 -42.54 -21.67
N MET A 426 -30.89 -41.59 -21.50
CA MET A 426 -31.99 -41.72 -20.52
C MET A 426 -33.02 -42.79 -20.91
N LYS A 427 -33.37 -42.92 -22.20
CA LYS A 427 -34.25 -44.00 -22.69
C LYS A 427 -33.61 -45.39 -22.57
N LYS A 428 -32.29 -45.52 -22.80
CA LYS A 428 -31.57 -46.80 -22.65
C LYS A 428 -31.53 -47.26 -21.17
N LYS A 429 -31.45 -46.32 -20.23
CA LYS A 429 -31.52 -46.60 -18.79
C LYS A 429 -32.92 -47.05 -18.34
N HIS A 430 -33.99 -46.56 -18.98
CA HIS A 430 -35.37 -46.95 -18.64
C HIS A 430 -35.79 -48.32 -19.24
N SER A 431 -35.23 -48.73 -20.38
CA SER A 431 -35.51 -50.05 -20.98
C SER A 431 -34.76 -51.23 -20.33
N THR A 432 -33.72 -50.96 -19.52
CA THR A 432 -32.95 -52.02 -18.83
C THR A 432 -33.51 -52.34 -17.43
N VAL A 433 -34.41 -51.51 -16.88
CA VAL A 433 -35.04 -51.73 -15.57
C VAL A 433 -36.38 -52.49 -15.66
N LEU A 434 -37.04 -52.47 -16.82
CA LEU A 434 -38.37 -53.11 -17.02
C LEU A 434 -38.33 -54.60 -17.41
N THR A 435 -37.16 -55.25 -17.42
CA THR A 435 -37.03 -56.70 -17.69
C THR A 435 -36.52 -57.54 -16.50
N SER A 436 -36.31 -56.94 -15.32
CA SER A 436 -35.85 -57.70 -14.13
C SER A 436 -36.86 -57.80 -12.98
N GLU A 437 -38.09 -57.30 -13.13
CA GLU A 437 -39.13 -57.34 -12.08
C GLU A 437 -40.38 -58.13 -12.53
N LYS A 438 -40.19 -59.30 -13.15
CA LYS A 438 -41.25 -60.28 -13.39
C LYS A 438 -40.78 -61.73 -13.29
N VAL A 439 -39.83 -62.05 -12.41
CA VAL A 439 -39.57 -63.44 -11.95
C VAL A 439 -39.00 -63.41 -10.53
N ALA A 440 -39.83 -63.27 -9.51
CA ALA A 440 -39.57 -63.77 -8.15
C ALA A 440 -40.73 -63.38 -7.21
N HIS A 441 -41.76 -64.23 -7.14
CA HIS A 441 -42.38 -64.70 -5.90
C HIS A 441 -43.70 -65.41 -6.22
N GLN A 442 -43.58 -66.69 -6.56
CA GLN A 442 -44.62 -67.70 -6.33
C GLN A 442 -43.92 -69.06 -6.28
N ASN A 443 -43.54 -69.48 -5.06
CA ASN A 443 -43.67 -70.83 -4.51
C ASN A 443 -42.78 -70.99 -3.25
N ASP A 444 -43.44 -71.57 -2.24
CA ASP A 444 -43.01 -72.01 -0.89
C ASP A 444 -42.69 -70.96 0.17
#